data_AF-A0A370HFY8-F1
#
_entry.id   AF-A0A370HFY8-F1
#
_cell.length_a   1.000
_cell.length_b   1.000
_cell.length_c   1.000
_cell.angle_alpha   90.00
_cell.angle_beta   90.00
_cell.angle_gamma   90.00
#
_symmetry.space_group_name_H-M   'P 1'
#
loop_
_entity.id
_entity.type
_entity.pdbx_description
1 polymer ?
#
loop_
_entity_poly.entity_id
_entity_poly.type
_entity_poly.pdbx_seq_one_letter_code
_entity_poly.pdbx_strand_id
1 'polypeptide(L)'
;MSAAPADVIDFLAGIEPGSFLSAIRDRRAQARENAQKSYLALFEPEVPGDVTALERYAVAAFVAGLHRQPAVSEFYAARLRDHDDAGIAQVIPSEVSRAATEGPYGRYPEGPLTVEDVDGPDYRVSPASEAVLGRRLSAAFEHAHLLVFHPRDASPAALQKLLDAGWSATDIVTLSQLVSFLAFQIRVVAGLRALAATSSHRASALETVFTGVLASGHV
;
A
#
# COMPACT_ATOMS: atom_id res chain seq x y z
N MET A 1 -11.65 -14.26 -13.34
CA MET A 1 -11.32 -12.88 -12.91
C MET A 1 -12.52 -12.32 -12.16
N SER A 2 -12.42 -12.12 -10.84
CA SER A 2 -13.43 -11.34 -10.13
C SER A 2 -13.26 -9.86 -10.50
N ALA A 3 -14.34 -9.21 -10.90
CA ALA A 3 -14.33 -7.78 -11.18
C ALA A 3 -13.83 -6.99 -9.95
N ALA A 4 -13.08 -5.91 -10.18
CA ALA A 4 -12.67 -5.04 -9.10
C ALA A 4 -13.90 -4.43 -8.39
N PRO A 5 -13.85 -4.26 -7.07
CA PRO A 5 -14.94 -3.59 -6.36
C PRO A 5 -15.12 -2.17 -6.90
N ALA A 6 -16.36 -1.65 -6.84
CA ALA A 6 -16.68 -0.32 -7.32
C ALA A 6 -15.86 0.78 -6.62
N ASP A 7 -15.51 0.59 -5.35
CA ASP A 7 -14.56 1.42 -4.60
C ASP A 7 -13.63 0.51 -3.79
N VAL A 8 -12.35 0.47 -4.18
CA VAL A 8 -11.35 -0.41 -3.54
C VAL A 8 -11.07 0.02 -2.10
N ILE A 9 -11.13 1.31 -1.78
CA ILE A 9 -10.89 1.78 -0.41
C ILE A 9 -12.04 1.38 0.50
N ASP A 10 -13.30 1.51 0.06
CA ASP A 10 -14.47 1.11 0.82
C ASP A 10 -14.47 -0.39 1.05
N PHE A 11 -14.20 -1.17 0.00
CA PHE A 11 -14.08 -2.62 0.08
C PHE A 11 -13.00 -3.04 1.09
N LEU A 12 -11.80 -2.46 0.97
CA LEU A 12 -10.71 -2.75 1.89
C LEU A 12 -11.00 -2.25 3.30
N ALA A 13 -11.72 -1.14 3.48
CA ALA A 13 -12.09 -0.64 4.79
C ALA A 13 -13.27 -1.38 5.43
N GLY A 14 -13.99 -2.23 4.68
CA GLY A 14 -15.21 -2.90 5.14
C GLY A 14 -16.38 -1.92 5.32
N ILE A 15 -16.47 -0.90 4.46
CA ILE A 15 -17.51 0.12 4.53
C ILE A 15 -18.72 -0.37 3.74
N GLU A 16 -19.79 -0.68 4.46
CA GLU A 16 -21.07 -1.05 3.85
C GLU A 16 -21.83 0.19 3.34
N PRO A 17 -22.51 0.10 2.18
CA PRO A 17 -23.39 1.15 1.69
C PRO A 17 -24.43 1.58 2.74
N GLY A 18 -24.60 2.89 2.92
CA GLY A 18 -25.55 3.44 3.90
C GLY A 18 -25.04 3.47 5.35
N SER A 19 -23.83 2.96 5.62
CA SER A 19 -23.19 3.09 6.93
C SER A 19 -22.79 4.54 7.25
N PHE A 20 -22.53 4.82 8.54
CA PHE A 20 -22.01 6.12 8.98
C PHE A 20 -20.73 6.54 8.25
N LEU A 21 -19.80 5.60 8.02
CA LEU A 21 -18.58 5.87 7.28
C LEU A 21 -18.83 6.11 5.79
N SER A 22 -19.77 5.40 5.18
CA SER A 22 -20.23 5.70 3.81
C SER A 22 -20.68 7.15 3.71
N ALA A 23 -21.56 7.58 4.63
CA ALA A 23 -22.07 8.96 4.64
C ALA A 23 -20.98 10.02 4.83
N ILE A 24 -19.93 9.73 5.60
CA ILE A 24 -18.76 10.62 5.73
C ILE A 24 -18.01 10.71 4.40
N ARG A 25 -17.74 9.57 3.75
CA ARG A 25 -17.02 9.55 2.48
C ARG A 25 -17.80 10.23 1.36
N ASP A 26 -19.12 10.16 1.39
CA ASP A 26 -19.99 10.82 0.41
C ASP A 26 -19.92 12.36 0.50
N ARG A 27 -19.58 12.93 1.67
CA ARG A 27 -19.28 14.38 1.79
C ARG A 27 -18.03 14.80 1.01
N ARG A 28 -17.22 13.85 0.58
CA ARG A 28 -16.00 14.05 -0.21
C ARG A 28 -16.05 13.22 -1.50
N ALA A 29 -17.21 13.18 -2.16
CA ALA A 29 -17.45 12.39 -3.37
C ALA A 29 -16.33 12.49 -4.42
N GLN A 30 -15.78 13.70 -4.67
CA GLN A 30 -14.69 13.87 -5.62
C GLN A 30 -13.40 13.16 -5.20
N ALA A 31 -13.05 13.19 -3.91
CA ALA A 31 -11.85 12.50 -3.41
C ALA A 31 -12.02 10.98 -3.48
N ARG A 32 -13.24 10.50 -3.19
CA ARG A 32 -13.63 9.09 -3.33
C ARG A 32 -13.50 8.63 -4.78
N GLU A 33 -14.14 9.34 -5.70
CA GLU A 33 -14.10 9.06 -7.14
C GLU A 33 -12.67 9.12 -7.70
N ASN A 34 -11.92 10.17 -7.37
CA ASN A 34 -10.55 10.34 -7.86
C ASN A 34 -9.62 9.24 -7.34
N ALA A 35 -9.80 8.77 -6.10
CA ALA A 35 -9.02 7.64 -5.58
C ALA A 35 -9.26 6.35 -6.38
N GLN A 36 -10.52 6.08 -6.76
CA GLN A 36 -10.84 4.94 -7.60
C GLN A 36 -10.31 5.10 -9.03
N LYS A 37 -10.40 6.29 -9.62
CA LYS A 37 -9.80 6.58 -10.93
C LYS A 37 -8.28 6.42 -10.92
N SER A 38 -7.60 6.85 -9.84
CA SER A 38 -6.17 6.62 -9.67
C SER A 38 -5.83 5.14 -9.57
N TYR A 39 -6.64 4.34 -8.86
CA TYR A 39 -6.48 2.89 -8.83
C TYR A 39 -6.53 2.30 -10.25
N LEU A 40 -7.59 2.62 -11.00
CA LEU A 40 -7.77 2.13 -12.37
C LEU A 40 -6.62 2.56 -13.28
N ALA A 41 -6.22 3.83 -13.24
CA ALA A 41 -5.11 4.34 -14.06
C ALA A 41 -3.76 3.65 -13.74
N LEU A 42 -3.56 3.19 -12.50
CA LEU A 42 -2.30 2.58 -12.07
C LEU A 42 -2.27 1.05 -12.20
N PHE A 43 -3.42 0.37 -12.12
CA PHE A 43 -3.49 -1.09 -12.14
C PHE A 43 -4.18 -1.67 -13.37
N GLU A 44 -5.17 -0.95 -13.90
CA GLU A 44 -6.01 -1.35 -15.02
C GLU A 44 -6.06 -0.24 -16.10
N PRO A 45 -4.91 0.30 -16.55
CA PRO A 45 -4.88 1.40 -17.52
C PRO A 45 -5.42 0.96 -18.89
N GLU A 46 -6.14 1.86 -19.56
CA GLU A 46 -6.61 1.65 -20.94
C GLU A 46 -5.43 1.43 -21.91
N VAL A 47 -4.30 2.07 -21.65
CA VAL A 47 -3.03 1.90 -22.37
C VAL A 47 -1.97 1.41 -21.38
N PRO A 48 -1.65 0.11 -21.34
CA PRO A 48 -0.76 -0.48 -20.33
C PRO A 48 0.65 0.09 -20.25
N GLY A 49 1.19 0.57 -21.37
CA GLY A 49 2.60 0.92 -21.48
C GLY A 49 3.51 -0.31 -21.29
N ASP A 50 4.76 -0.06 -20.91
CA ASP A 50 5.78 -1.11 -20.77
C ASP A 50 5.81 -1.76 -19.37
N VAL A 51 5.11 -1.17 -18.39
CA VAL A 51 4.96 -1.76 -17.05
C VAL A 51 3.76 -2.70 -17.04
N THR A 52 4.04 -3.99 -16.95
CA THR A 52 3.05 -5.06 -17.05
C THR A 52 2.12 -5.10 -15.84
N ALA A 53 0.94 -5.72 -15.99
CA ALA A 53 0.03 -5.98 -14.87
C ALA A 53 0.71 -6.84 -13.79
N LEU A 54 1.50 -7.84 -14.19
CA LEU A 54 2.30 -8.67 -13.30
C LEU A 54 3.23 -7.82 -12.42
N GLU A 55 4.03 -6.94 -13.01
CA GLU A 55 4.96 -6.07 -12.27
C GLU A 55 4.23 -5.11 -11.32
N ARG A 56 3.12 -4.51 -11.79
CA ARG A 56 2.28 -3.60 -10.97
C ARG A 56 1.75 -4.33 -9.73
N TYR A 57 1.16 -5.50 -9.90
CA TYR A 57 0.62 -6.26 -8.78
C TYR A 57 1.70 -6.91 -7.91
N ALA A 58 2.86 -7.27 -8.45
CA ALA A 58 3.99 -7.78 -7.67
C ALA A 58 4.54 -6.71 -6.73
N VAL A 59 4.78 -5.49 -7.26
CA VAL A 59 5.20 -4.34 -6.44
C VAL A 59 4.12 -4.00 -5.41
N ALA A 60 2.84 -4.07 -5.79
CA ALA A 60 1.74 -3.80 -4.87
C ALA A 60 1.65 -4.80 -3.72
N ALA A 61 1.78 -6.09 -4.00
CA ALA A 61 1.79 -7.13 -2.98
C ALA A 61 2.99 -6.98 -2.03
N PHE A 62 4.17 -6.66 -2.56
CA PHE A 62 5.36 -6.36 -1.76
C PHE A 62 5.13 -5.13 -0.85
N VAL A 63 4.73 -3.98 -1.39
CA VAL A 63 4.47 -2.75 -0.63
C VAL A 63 3.36 -2.93 0.41
N ALA A 64 2.27 -3.62 0.06
CA ALA A 64 1.19 -3.92 1.00
C ALA A 64 1.68 -4.82 2.15
N GLY A 65 2.60 -5.75 1.88
CA GLY A 65 3.27 -6.56 2.89
C GLY A 65 4.10 -5.70 3.86
N LEU A 66 4.89 -4.75 3.35
CA LEU A 66 5.71 -3.84 4.19
C LEU A 66 4.88 -3.01 5.17
N HIS A 67 3.64 -2.65 4.78
CA HIS A 67 2.73 -1.87 5.62
C HIS A 67 1.98 -2.71 6.68
N ARG A 68 2.12 -4.05 6.66
CA ARG A 68 1.54 -4.97 7.66
C ARG A 68 0.02 -4.82 7.84
N GLN A 69 -0.72 -4.67 6.73
CA GLN A 69 -2.18 -4.58 6.72
C GLN A 69 -2.79 -5.83 6.06
N PRO A 70 -3.16 -6.88 6.82
CA PRO A 70 -3.42 -8.21 6.27
C PRO A 70 -4.44 -8.26 5.13
N ALA A 71 -5.54 -7.52 5.25
CA ALA A 71 -6.56 -7.49 4.22
C ALA A 71 -6.09 -6.82 2.91
N VAL A 72 -5.23 -5.80 3.01
CA VAL A 72 -4.67 -5.14 1.83
C VAL A 72 -3.59 -6.00 1.20
N SER A 73 -2.77 -6.66 2.03
CA SER A 73 -1.78 -7.64 1.57
C SER A 73 -2.45 -8.79 0.82
N GLU A 74 -3.53 -9.38 1.37
CA GLU A 74 -4.25 -10.46 0.70
C GLU A 74 -4.93 -9.99 -0.59
N PHE A 75 -5.51 -8.78 -0.60
CA PHE A 75 -6.11 -8.22 -1.80
C PHE A 75 -5.12 -8.14 -2.96
N TYR A 76 -3.94 -7.55 -2.74
CA TYR A 76 -2.94 -7.43 -3.81
C TYR A 76 -2.24 -8.75 -4.13
N ALA A 77 -2.06 -9.65 -3.16
CA ALA A 77 -1.57 -11.00 -3.42
C ALA A 77 -2.55 -11.81 -4.29
N ALA A 78 -3.86 -11.69 -4.05
CA ALA A 78 -4.88 -12.32 -4.87
C ALA A 78 -4.85 -11.78 -6.31
N ARG A 79 -4.75 -10.46 -6.49
CA ARG A 79 -4.63 -9.87 -7.82
C ARG A 79 -3.36 -10.28 -8.54
N LEU A 80 -2.24 -10.37 -7.84
CA LEU A 80 -1.01 -10.89 -8.44
C LEU A 80 -1.19 -12.31 -8.97
N ARG A 81 -1.84 -13.20 -8.21
CA ARG A 81 -2.09 -14.58 -8.64
C ARG A 81 -2.93 -14.69 -9.92
N ASP A 82 -3.75 -13.69 -10.24
CA ASP A 82 -4.51 -13.65 -11.50
C ASP A 82 -3.60 -13.42 -12.73
N HIS A 83 -2.35 -13.00 -12.52
CA HIS A 83 -1.37 -12.68 -13.58
C HIS A 83 -0.06 -13.49 -13.49
N ASP A 84 0.10 -14.31 -12.46
CA ASP A 84 1.39 -14.91 -12.08
C ASP A 84 1.53 -16.38 -12.50
N ASP A 85 1.94 -16.59 -13.75
CA ASP A 85 2.33 -17.91 -14.25
C ASP A 85 3.74 -18.32 -13.80
N ALA A 86 4.56 -17.36 -13.34
CA ALA A 86 5.99 -17.54 -13.06
C ALA A 86 6.30 -17.93 -11.61
N GLY A 87 5.30 -17.93 -10.72
CA GLY A 87 5.48 -18.24 -9.29
C GLY A 87 6.03 -17.07 -8.46
N ILE A 88 5.98 -15.84 -8.97
CA ILE A 88 6.41 -14.62 -8.28
C ILE A 88 5.66 -14.42 -6.96
N ALA A 89 4.37 -14.74 -6.91
CA ALA A 89 3.56 -14.62 -5.70
C ALA A 89 4.10 -15.45 -4.53
N GLN A 90 4.83 -16.54 -4.81
CA GLN A 90 5.39 -17.43 -3.79
C GLN A 90 6.63 -16.83 -3.11
N VAL A 91 7.38 -15.96 -3.80
CA VAL A 91 8.61 -15.36 -3.24
C VAL A 91 8.34 -14.08 -2.44
N ILE A 92 7.20 -13.42 -2.67
CA ILE A 92 6.87 -12.14 -2.02
C ILE A 92 6.87 -12.25 -0.49
N PRO A 93 6.26 -13.25 0.16
CA PRO A 93 6.26 -13.33 1.62
C PRO A 93 7.67 -13.35 2.22
N SER A 94 8.60 -14.10 1.63
CA SER A 94 9.99 -14.15 2.10
C SER A 94 10.73 -12.82 1.92
N GLU A 95 10.48 -12.12 0.81
CA GLU A 95 11.07 -10.81 0.56
C GLU A 95 10.47 -9.72 1.44
N VAL A 96 9.16 -9.75 1.70
CA VAL A 96 8.51 -8.87 2.69
C VAL A 96 9.10 -9.09 4.08
N SER A 97 9.28 -10.34 4.51
CA SER A 97 9.91 -10.64 5.81
C SER A 97 11.35 -10.13 5.88
N ARG A 98 12.12 -10.25 4.79
CA ARG A 98 13.50 -9.74 4.71
C ARG A 98 13.55 -8.20 4.74
N ALA A 99 12.61 -7.56 4.06
CA ALA A 99 12.54 -6.11 3.91
C ALA A 99 11.88 -5.39 5.09
N ALA A 100 11.31 -6.14 6.04
CA ALA A 100 10.58 -5.60 7.18
C ALA A 100 11.47 -4.73 8.07
N THR A 101 11.07 -3.47 8.24
CA THR A 101 11.77 -2.47 9.05
C THR A 101 10.82 -1.33 9.45
N GLU A 102 11.33 -0.31 10.17
CA GLU A 102 10.55 0.85 10.62
C GLU A 102 11.30 2.17 10.34
N GLY A 103 10.81 2.94 9.36
CA GLY A 103 11.36 4.25 8.97
C GLY A 103 10.49 5.44 9.42
N PRO A 104 10.73 6.66 8.91
CA PRO A 104 11.61 6.97 7.79
C PRO A 104 13.09 7.11 8.19
N TYR A 105 13.95 6.57 7.33
CA TYR A 105 15.40 6.70 7.34
C TYR A 105 15.86 7.73 6.30
N GLY A 106 17.15 7.96 6.34
CA GLY A 106 17.90 8.74 5.38
C GLY A 106 18.25 10.12 5.89
N ARG A 107 18.95 10.85 5.03
CA ARG A 107 19.67 12.08 5.41
C ARG A 107 19.17 13.31 4.68
N TYR A 108 19.15 14.44 5.38
CA TYR A 108 18.92 15.74 4.75
C TYR A 108 20.23 16.33 4.20
N PRO A 109 20.14 17.26 3.23
CA PRO A 109 21.27 18.14 2.92
C PRO A 109 21.75 18.87 4.18
N GLU A 110 23.02 19.27 4.21
CA GLU A 110 23.61 19.98 5.35
C GLU A 110 22.75 21.19 5.75
N GLY A 111 22.31 21.23 7.01
CA GLY A 111 21.36 22.22 7.49
C GLY A 111 20.69 21.81 8.81
N PRO A 112 19.69 22.57 9.28
CA PRO A 112 19.07 22.35 10.59
C PRO A 112 18.29 21.03 10.71
N LEU A 113 17.88 20.44 9.58
CA LEU A 113 17.12 19.19 9.56
C LEU A 113 18.00 17.94 9.70
N THR A 114 19.33 18.05 9.61
CA THR A 114 20.23 16.88 9.77
C THR A 114 20.14 16.24 11.16
N VAL A 115 19.58 16.95 12.15
CA VAL A 115 19.26 16.39 13.48
C VAL A 115 18.22 15.27 13.42
N GLU A 116 17.44 15.20 12.33
CA GLU A 116 16.46 14.15 12.07
C GLU A 116 17.03 12.98 11.25
N ASP A 117 18.31 12.99 10.89
CA ASP A 117 18.94 11.93 10.11
C ASP A 117 18.91 10.61 10.89
N VAL A 118 18.46 9.54 10.23
CA VAL A 118 18.42 8.20 10.82
C VAL A 118 18.96 7.22 9.78
N ASP A 119 20.04 6.52 10.10
CA ASP A 119 20.53 5.43 9.26
C ASP A 119 19.59 4.22 9.35
N GLY A 120 19.40 3.53 8.23
CA GLY A 120 18.52 2.36 8.13
C GLY A 120 19.14 1.23 7.30
N PRO A 121 18.58 0.02 7.36
CA PRO A 121 19.07 -1.10 6.57
C PRO A 121 18.74 -0.92 5.09
N ASP A 122 19.77 -1.03 4.24
CA ASP A 122 19.62 -1.15 2.80
C ASP A 122 19.01 -2.50 2.43
N TYR A 123 17.78 -2.51 1.93
CA TYR A 123 17.16 -3.72 1.40
C TYR A 123 17.75 -4.10 0.04
N ARG A 124 18.03 -5.39 -0.13
CA ARG A 124 18.37 -6.03 -1.40
C ARG A 124 17.58 -7.33 -1.53
N VAL A 125 17.13 -7.62 -2.74
CA VAL A 125 16.46 -8.89 -3.04
C VAL A 125 17.45 -10.03 -2.85
N SER A 126 17.01 -11.15 -2.26
CA SER A 126 17.90 -12.29 -2.10
C SER A 126 18.26 -12.93 -3.46
N PRO A 127 19.47 -13.53 -3.61
CA PRO A 127 19.84 -14.19 -4.86
C PRO A 127 18.86 -15.30 -5.30
N ALA A 128 18.26 -15.99 -4.33
CA ALA A 128 17.26 -17.02 -4.60
C ALA A 128 15.96 -16.43 -5.17
N SER A 129 15.48 -15.31 -4.60
CA SER A 129 14.31 -14.61 -5.12
C SER A 129 14.61 -13.91 -6.45
N GLU A 130 15.81 -13.36 -6.65
CA GLU A 130 16.21 -12.74 -7.91
C GLU A 130 16.20 -13.74 -9.08
N ALA A 131 16.53 -15.02 -8.83
CA ALA A 131 16.43 -16.05 -9.85
C ALA A 131 15.00 -16.26 -10.38
N VAL A 132 13.97 -15.92 -9.59
CA VAL A 132 12.55 -15.99 -9.96
C VAL A 132 12.03 -14.64 -10.47
N LEU A 133 12.35 -13.56 -9.78
CA LEU A 133 11.88 -12.20 -10.08
C LEU A 133 12.55 -11.62 -11.34
N GLY A 134 13.78 -12.04 -11.62
CA GLY A 134 14.66 -11.40 -12.58
C GLY A 134 15.14 -10.03 -12.13
N ARG A 135 16.19 -9.54 -12.78
CA ARG A 135 16.87 -8.28 -12.43
C ARG A 135 15.93 -7.07 -12.45
N ARG A 136 15.01 -7.01 -13.42
CA ARG A 136 14.09 -5.88 -13.62
C ARG A 136 13.16 -5.70 -12.42
N LEU A 137 12.44 -6.75 -12.00
CA LEU A 137 11.49 -6.67 -10.89
C LEU A 137 12.21 -6.56 -9.54
N SER A 138 13.39 -7.19 -9.40
CA SER A 138 14.22 -7.01 -8.20
C SER A 138 14.58 -5.55 -7.96
N ALA A 139 15.03 -4.83 -8.99
CA ALA A 139 15.30 -3.39 -8.90
C ALA A 139 14.05 -2.57 -8.53
N ALA A 140 12.87 -2.99 -8.99
CA ALA A 140 11.62 -2.33 -8.62
C ALA A 140 11.24 -2.54 -7.15
N PHE A 141 11.51 -3.71 -6.58
CA PHE A 141 11.30 -3.98 -5.14
C PHE A 141 12.26 -3.14 -4.28
N GLU A 142 13.51 -3.03 -4.68
CA GLU A 142 14.49 -2.17 -4.01
C GLU A 142 14.10 -0.69 -4.05
N HIS A 143 13.62 -0.21 -5.20
CA HIS A 143 13.09 1.15 -5.32
C HIS A 143 11.81 1.36 -4.50
N ALA A 144 10.91 0.39 -4.46
CA ALA A 144 9.72 0.47 -3.63
C ALA A 144 10.08 0.55 -2.14
N HIS A 145 11.06 -0.22 -1.68
CA HIS A 145 11.57 -0.15 -0.31
C HIS A 145 12.20 1.21 0.00
N LEU A 146 13.02 1.75 -0.93
CA LEU A 146 13.58 3.10 -0.83
C LEU A 146 12.47 4.15 -0.63
N LEU A 147 11.41 4.12 -1.44
CA LEU A 147 10.32 5.09 -1.32
C LEU A 147 9.48 4.91 -0.04
N VAL A 148 9.37 3.69 0.48
CA VAL A 148 8.59 3.39 1.69
C VAL A 148 9.34 3.78 2.96
N PHE A 149 10.64 3.48 3.03
CA PHE A 149 11.41 3.61 4.28
C PHE A 149 12.57 4.59 4.22
N HIS A 150 13.12 4.90 3.04
CA HIS A 150 14.27 5.80 2.86
C HIS A 150 13.96 6.96 1.90
N PRO A 151 12.79 7.64 2.00
CA PRO A 151 12.41 8.65 1.02
C PRO A 151 13.40 9.84 0.94
N ARG A 152 14.17 10.09 2.01
CA ARG A 152 15.21 11.13 2.06
C ARG A 152 16.47 10.77 1.27
N ASP A 153 16.73 9.48 1.06
CA ASP A 153 17.89 8.98 0.31
C ASP A 153 17.61 8.86 -1.21
N ALA A 154 16.41 9.25 -1.65
CA ALA A 154 16.07 9.27 -3.06
C ALA A 154 17.05 10.18 -3.83
N SER A 155 17.74 9.60 -4.81
CA SER A 155 18.87 10.25 -5.49
C SER A 155 18.96 9.83 -6.96
N PRO A 156 19.68 10.60 -7.80
CA PRO A 156 19.93 10.20 -9.19
C PRO A 156 20.59 8.83 -9.31
N ALA A 157 21.49 8.48 -8.39
CA ALA A 157 22.14 7.17 -8.36
C ALA A 157 21.14 6.03 -8.07
N ALA A 158 20.13 6.27 -7.24
CA ALA A 158 19.07 5.29 -7.01
C ALA A 158 18.21 5.08 -8.28
N LEU A 159 17.88 6.15 -9.00
CA LEU A 159 17.15 6.06 -10.27
C LEU A 159 17.98 5.38 -11.36
N GLN A 160 19.30 5.60 -11.39
CA GLN A 160 20.19 4.95 -12.35
C GLN A 160 20.15 3.41 -12.23
N LYS A 161 20.02 2.86 -11.01
CA LYS A 161 19.89 1.41 -10.81
C LYS A 161 18.68 0.80 -11.55
N LEU A 162 17.57 1.55 -11.63
CA LEU A 162 16.39 1.12 -12.39
C LEU A 162 16.65 1.17 -13.90
N LEU A 163 17.27 2.25 -14.38
CA LEU A 163 17.67 2.37 -15.79
C LEU A 163 18.60 1.22 -16.21
N ASP A 164 19.60 0.90 -15.38
CA ASP A 164 20.54 -0.20 -15.61
C ASP A 164 19.86 -1.58 -15.60
N ALA A 165 18.73 -1.70 -14.89
CA ALA A 165 17.88 -2.88 -14.87
C ALA A 165 16.83 -2.91 -16.02
N GLY A 166 16.88 -1.93 -16.93
CA GLY A 166 16.08 -1.86 -18.15
C GLY A 166 14.78 -1.06 -18.03
N TRP A 167 14.52 -0.40 -16.89
CA TRP A 167 13.37 0.49 -16.75
C TRP A 167 13.56 1.74 -17.61
N SER A 168 12.52 2.16 -18.34
CA SER A 168 12.52 3.46 -19.00
C SER A 168 12.25 4.58 -17.97
N ALA A 169 12.57 5.83 -18.30
CA ALA A 169 12.23 6.97 -17.43
C ALA A 169 10.71 7.06 -17.18
N THR A 170 9.89 6.76 -18.18
CA THR A 170 8.42 6.72 -18.07
C THR A 170 7.96 5.60 -17.14
N ASP A 171 8.61 4.44 -17.20
CA ASP A 171 8.29 3.30 -16.33
C ASP A 171 8.63 3.62 -14.87
N ILE A 172 9.75 4.29 -14.62
CA ILE A 172 10.18 4.72 -13.28
C ILE A 172 9.16 5.68 -12.66
N VAL A 173 8.63 6.63 -13.45
CA VAL A 173 7.56 7.52 -13.00
C VAL A 173 6.32 6.71 -12.63
N THR A 174 5.90 5.79 -13.49
CA THR A 174 4.74 4.91 -13.25
C THR A 174 4.90 4.09 -11.97
N LEU A 175 6.08 3.49 -11.77
CA LEU A 175 6.42 2.71 -10.59
C LEU A 175 6.38 3.58 -9.32
N SER A 176 6.95 4.78 -9.37
CA SER A 176 6.99 5.69 -8.22
C SER A 176 5.59 6.21 -7.85
N GLN A 177 4.74 6.47 -8.85
CA GLN A 177 3.34 6.82 -8.64
C GLN A 177 2.55 5.67 -8.03
N LEU A 178 2.76 4.45 -8.50
CA LEU A 178 2.16 3.22 -7.96
C LEU A 178 2.47 3.08 -6.46
N VAL A 179 3.74 3.15 -6.08
CA VAL A 179 4.19 3.03 -4.67
C VAL A 179 3.60 4.15 -3.81
N SER A 180 3.59 5.39 -4.32
CA SER A 180 3.01 6.54 -3.61
C SER A 180 1.50 6.38 -3.40
N PHE A 181 0.78 5.93 -4.42
CA PHE A 181 -0.66 5.66 -4.34
C PHE A 181 -0.96 4.55 -3.35
N LEU A 182 -0.20 3.44 -3.36
CA LEU A 182 -0.35 2.35 -2.41
C LEU A 182 -0.17 2.83 -0.97
N ALA A 183 0.88 3.60 -0.72
CA ALA A 183 1.16 4.14 0.61
C ALA A 183 0.05 5.11 1.07
N PHE A 184 -0.56 5.88 0.16
CA PHE A 184 -1.76 6.68 0.43
C PHE A 184 -2.97 5.80 0.75
N GLN A 185 -3.30 4.85 -0.13
CA GLN A 185 -4.48 3.99 -0.03
C GLN A 185 -4.47 3.20 1.26
N ILE A 186 -3.35 2.57 1.59
CA ILE A 186 -3.18 1.76 2.80
C ILE A 186 -3.41 2.61 4.07
N ARG A 187 -2.85 3.82 4.13
CA ARG A 187 -3.04 4.72 5.27
C ARG A 187 -4.50 5.19 5.40
N VAL A 188 -5.17 5.48 4.29
CA VAL A 188 -6.60 5.82 4.30
C VAL A 188 -7.44 4.66 4.81
N VAL A 189 -7.21 3.45 4.30
CA VAL A 189 -7.91 2.23 4.76
C VAL A 189 -7.69 2.01 6.25
N ALA A 190 -6.45 2.11 6.73
CA ALA A 190 -6.13 1.96 8.16
C ALA A 190 -6.85 3.02 9.01
N GLY A 191 -6.85 4.29 8.59
CA GLY A 191 -7.54 5.37 9.30
C GLY A 191 -9.06 5.19 9.36
N LEU A 192 -9.68 4.75 8.26
CA LEU A 192 -11.12 4.47 8.20
C LEU A 192 -11.50 3.30 9.11
N ARG A 193 -10.70 2.24 9.14
CA ARG A 193 -10.92 1.08 10.04
C ARG A 193 -10.79 1.49 11.51
N ALA A 194 -9.80 2.30 11.85
CA ALA A 194 -9.64 2.82 13.21
C ALA A 194 -10.85 3.69 13.64
N LEU A 195 -11.37 4.51 12.73
CA LEU A 195 -12.58 5.30 12.97
C LEU A 195 -13.81 4.39 13.17
N ALA A 196 -13.97 3.35 12.35
CA ALA A 196 -15.05 2.37 12.49
C ALA A 196 -15.05 1.70 13.87
N ALA A 197 -13.88 1.20 14.30
CA ALA A 197 -13.72 0.52 15.58
C ALA A 197 -14.08 1.44 16.78
N THR A 198 -13.69 2.71 16.70
CA THR A 198 -14.00 3.70 17.74
C THR A 198 -15.51 3.99 17.82
N SER A 199 -16.18 4.13 16.68
CA SER A 199 -17.64 4.32 16.62
C SER A 199 -18.40 3.12 17.20
N SER A 200 -17.98 1.89 16.88
CA SER A 200 -18.59 0.67 17.42
C SER A 200 -18.41 0.55 18.93
N HIS A 201 -17.22 0.86 19.46
CA HIS A 201 -16.98 0.87 20.90
C HIS A 201 -17.84 1.90 21.63
N ARG A 202 -18.03 3.11 21.07
CA ARG A 202 -18.91 4.12 21.68
C ARG A 202 -20.38 3.68 21.70
N ALA A 203 -20.86 3.06 20.63
CA ALA A 203 -22.24 2.55 20.57
C ALA A 203 -22.49 1.46 21.62
N SER A 204 -21.57 0.49 21.73
CA SER A 204 -21.64 -0.59 22.73
C SER A 204 -21.58 -0.07 24.18
N ALA A 205 -20.75 0.96 24.45
CA ALA A 205 -20.69 1.57 25.77
C ALA A 205 -22.01 2.27 26.16
N LEU A 206 -22.64 2.99 25.23
CA LEU A 206 -23.94 3.64 25.45
C LEU A 206 -25.06 2.61 25.67
N GLU A 207 -25.06 1.51 24.91
CA GLU A 207 -26.02 0.43 25.07
C GLU A 207 -25.85 -0.28 26.43
N THR A 208 -24.61 -0.48 26.88
CA THR A 208 -24.31 -1.06 28.21
C THR A 208 -24.80 -0.15 29.34
N VAL A 209 -24.61 1.17 29.22
CA VAL A 209 -25.12 2.15 30.19
C VAL A 209 -26.64 2.15 30.20
N PHE A 210 -27.30 2.18 29.04
CA PHE A 210 -28.76 2.11 28.96
C PHE A 210 -29.31 0.81 29.54
N THR A 211 -28.70 -0.33 29.24
CA THR A 211 -29.12 -1.64 29.77
C THR A 211 -28.89 -1.72 31.29
N GLY A 212 -27.79 -1.16 31.80
CA GLY A 212 -27.50 -1.07 33.23
C GLY A 212 -28.46 -0.15 34.00
N VAL A 213 -28.88 0.96 33.39
CA VAL A 213 -29.90 1.87 33.95
C VAL A 213 -31.28 1.19 33.98
N LEU A 214 -31.67 0.49 32.90
CA LEU A 214 -32.93 -0.26 32.86
C LEU A 214 -32.95 -1.45 33.83
N ALA A 215 -31.82 -2.11 34.05
CA ALA A 215 -31.70 -3.23 35.00
C ALA A 215 -31.63 -2.80 36.48
N SER A 216 -31.27 -1.54 36.77
CA SER A 216 -31.14 -1.02 38.15
C SER A 216 -32.42 -0.36 38.69
N GLY A 217 -33.51 -0.35 37.92
CA GLY A 217 -34.85 -0.01 38.40
C GLY A 217 -35.05 1.44 38.89
N HIS A 218 -34.12 2.35 38.58
CA HIS A 218 -34.26 3.77 38.87
C HIS A 218 -34.76 4.49 37.61
N VAL A 219 -36.09 4.59 37.49
CA VAL A 219 -36.77 5.56 36.61
C VAL A 219 -37.42 6.61 37.48
#